data_AF-A0A1H3EGU4-F1
#
_entry.id   AF-A0A1H3EGU4-F1
#
_cell.length_a   1.000
_cell.length_b   1.000
_cell.length_c   1.000
_cell.angle_alpha   90.00
_cell.angle_beta   90.00
_cell.angle_gamma   90.00
#
_symmetry.space_group_name_H-M   'P 1'
#
loop_
_entity.id
_entity.type
_entity.pdbx_description
1 polymer ?
#
loop_
_entity_poly.entity_id
_entity_poly.type
_entity_poly.pdbx_seq_one_letter_code
_entity_poly.pdbx_strand_id
1 'polypeptide(L)'
;MKYVRPVLIALAVLMASTGFSTSAQAASPGSHCVADTGTQSVRCFETEQRALSAAAGVTVATFYEHGNFGGASLTVTGDTCRDGQTQNLNFWQGWWNDKVSSFRTYADCYVTFYEHGDLQGATQEWYANDEANFGSDFNDKASSASFSRGPSRAELLKDCDRATKSCDAKVGWKGNDFWGDWRRVDTAYNCSSSESTQVVGSRDTRTGKNSVSHEIGVTAGFQFLVDWSVSYKATFGSEWGWETSDMVETRTTIKPGHWAGLDRSPVMRVSGGEYELWYGSRKWGHYNWFVRNFSGEGPAPGVVGQTKIVGAKMTAAEKKKVCGKSANEVVRSAAAPVAPAAAPAPVATAAGALHS
;
A
#
# COMPACT_ATOMS: atom_id res chain seq x y z
N MET A 1 83.64 51.54 10.35
CA MET A 1 83.15 52.53 9.37
C MET A 1 82.26 51.78 8.38
N LYS A 2 81.05 52.28 8.04
CA LYS A 2 80.05 51.60 7.17
C LYS A 2 79.46 50.30 7.79
N TYR A 3 78.21 49.90 7.56
CA TYR A 3 76.98 50.63 7.19
C TYR A 3 75.79 49.81 7.72
N VAL A 4 74.75 50.43 8.29
CA VAL A 4 73.52 49.69 8.69
C VAL A 4 72.59 49.55 7.48
N ARG A 5 71.98 48.38 7.31
CA ARG A 5 70.84 48.15 6.41
C ARG A 5 69.76 47.36 7.15
N PRO A 6 68.49 47.79 7.15
CA PRO A 6 67.38 47.00 7.67
C PRO A 6 67.01 45.88 6.68
N VAL A 7 66.59 44.74 7.22
CA VAL A 7 65.98 43.64 6.44
C VAL A 7 64.45 43.77 6.57
N LEU A 8 63.73 43.62 5.45
CA LEU A 8 62.27 43.75 5.44
C LEU A 8 61.60 42.56 6.15
N ILE A 9 60.50 42.85 6.86
CA ILE A 9 59.56 41.85 7.36
C ILE A 9 58.71 41.36 6.18
N ALA A 10 58.73 40.06 5.91
CA ALA A 10 57.82 39.42 4.97
C ALA A 10 56.71 38.68 5.73
N LEU A 11 55.45 39.05 5.51
CA LEU A 11 54.30 38.31 6.04
C LEU A 11 54.13 37.00 5.25
N ALA A 12 54.34 35.86 5.90
CA ALA A 12 53.89 34.56 5.43
C ALA A 12 52.49 34.28 6.00
N VAL A 13 51.43 34.57 5.24
CA VAL A 13 50.06 34.20 5.63
C VAL A 13 49.88 32.70 5.40
N LEU A 14 49.86 31.91 6.48
CA LEU A 14 49.45 30.51 6.41
C LEU A 14 47.94 30.45 6.11
N MET A 15 47.58 30.20 4.86
CA MET A 15 46.25 29.69 4.52
C MET A 15 46.16 28.23 4.96
N ALA A 16 45.73 28.01 6.20
CA ALA A 16 45.37 26.69 6.72
C ALA A 16 44.04 26.24 6.09
N SER A 17 44.08 25.85 4.82
CA SER A 17 42.95 25.23 4.13
C SER A 17 42.69 23.84 4.71
N THR A 18 41.88 23.77 5.77
CA THR A 18 41.35 22.51 6.30
C THR A 18 40.35 21.93 5.30
N GLY A 19 40.89 21.30 4.25
CA GLY A 19 40.12 20.49 3.34
C GLY A 19 39.53 19.32 4.12
N PHE A 20 38.24 19.41 4.46
CA PHE A 20 37.47 18.25 4.87
C PHE A 20 37.33 17.34 3.64
N SER A 21 38.34 16.49 3.45
CA SER A 21 38.24 15.34 2.56
C SER A 21 37.22 14.38 3.16
N THR A 22 35.95 14.63 2.86
CA THR A 22 34.92 13.59 2.88
C THR A 22 35.31 12.58 1.79
N SER A 23 36.21 11.68 2.15
CA SER A 23 36.42 10.46 1.39
C SER A 23 35.07 9.77 1.31
N ALA A 24 34.48 9.71 0.13
CA ALA A 24 33.42 8.74 -0.11
C ALA A 24 34.02 7.37 0.20
N GLN A 25 33.56 6.73 1.27
CA GLN A 25 33.94 5.35 1.53
C GLN A 25 33.51 4.55 0.29
N ALA A 26 34.39 3.67 -0.19
CA ALA A 26 33.94 2.67 -1.14
C ALA A 26 32.96 1.76 -0.38
N ALA A 27 31.76 1.58 -0.95
CA ALA A 27 30.83 0.59 -0.44
C ALA A 27 31.52 -0.77 -0.36
N SER A 28 31.20 -1.57 0.65
CA SER A 28 31.61 -2.97 0.63
C SER A 28 31.07 -3.61 -0.65
N PRO A 29 31.87 -4.39 -1.38
CA PRO A 29 31.36 -5.18 -2.50
C PRO A 29 30.15 -5.99 -2.03
N GLY A 30 29.02 -5.78 -2.71
CA GLY A 30 27.78 -6.49 -2.43
C GLY A 30 26.92 -6.03 -1.26
N SER A 31 26.97 -4.76 -0.82
CA SER A 31 25.93 -4.23 0.09
C SER A 31 24.61 -3.93 -0.65
N HIS A 32 24.60 -2.92 -1.53
CA HIS A 32 23.41 -2.59 -2.32
C HIS A 32 23.81 -2.20 -3.74
N CYS A 33 23.28 -2.86 -4.76
CA CYS A 33 23.72 -2.68 -6.14
C CYS A 33 22.54 -2.56 -7.11
N VAL A 34 22.83 -2.02 -8.30
CA VAL A 34 21.92 -1.95 -9.44
C VAL A 34 22.55 -2.73 -10.61
N ALA A 35 21.84 -3.73 -11.14
CA ALA A 35 22.12 -4.38 -12.42
C ALA A 35 21.16 -3.88 -13.49
N ASP A 36 21.60 -3.81 -14.75
CA ASP A 36 20.79 -3.34 -15.88
C ASP A 36 20.67 -4.42 -16.97
N THR A 37 19.44 -4.75 -17.38
CA THR A 37 19.17 -5.86 -18.32
C THR A 37 19.62 -5.55 -19.76
N GLY A 38 19.62 -4.29 -20.17
CA GLY A 38 20.05 -3.88 -21.52
C GLY A 38 21.56 -3.94 -21.71
N THR A 39 22.32 -3.57 -20.69
CA THR A 39 23.79 -3.48 -20.72
C THR A 39 24.53 -4.62 -20.01
N GLN A 40 23.81 -5.42 -19.20
CA GLN A 40 24.37 -6.38 -18.23
C GLN A 40 25.37 -5.72 -17.24
N SER A 41 25.36 -4.39 -17.10
CA SER A 41 26.27 -3.66 -16.22
C SER A 41 25.76 -3.64 -14.78
N VAL A 42 26.69 -3.63 -13.81
CA VAL A 42 26.36 -3.63 -12.37
C VAL A 42 27.15 -2.54 -11.65
N ARG A 43 26.50 -1.78 -10.76
CA ARG A 43 27.10 -0.72 -9.94
C ARG A 43 26.65 -0.86 -8.48
N CYS A 44 27.56 -0.66 -7.53
CA CYS A 44 27.30 -0.86 -6.09
C CYS A 44 27.46 0.42 -5.26
N PHE A 45 26.72 0.49 -4.15
CA PHE A 45 26.48 1.69 -3.35
C PHE A 45 26.41 1.34 -1.85
N GLU A 46 26.68 2.34 -0.99
CA GLU A 46 26.72 2.16 0.47
C GLU A 46 25.34 1.86 1.09
N THR A 47 24.25 2.26 0.42
CA THR A 47 22.87 2.10 0.93
C THR A 47 21.90 1.81 -0.21
N GLU A 48 20.82 1.09 0.09
CA GLU A 48 19.71 0.81 -0.86
C GLU A 48 19.15 2.11 -1.45
N GLN A 49 18.96 3.14 -0.63
CA GLN A 49 18.48 4.45 -1.08
C GLN A 49 19.40 5.09 -2.13
N ARG A 50 20.73 4.93 -2.02
CA ARG A 50 21.66 5.41 -3.07
C ARG A 50 21.63 4.53 -4.32
N ALA A 51 21.46 3.22 -4.18
CA ALA A 51 21.28 2.33 -5.32
C ALA A 51 20.02 2.71 -6.11
N LEU A 52 18.87 2.82 -5.44
CA LEU A 52 17.61 3.27 -6.03
C LEU A 52 17.70 4.68 -6.63
N SER A 53 18.41 5.61 -6.00
CA SER A 53 18.64 6.97 -6.54
C SER A 53 19.58 7.01 -7.75
N ALA A 54 20.37 5.96 -7.97
CA ALA A 54 21.30 5.82 -9.08
C ALA A 54 20.84 4.80 -10.14
N ALA A 55 19.66 4.21 -9.96
CA ALA A 55 18.97 3.39 -10.93
C ALA A 55 18.55 4.24 -12.14
N ALA A 56 18.88 3.79 -13.34
CA ALA A 56 18.51 4.45 -14.59
C ALA A 56 17.59 3.50 -15.37
N GLY A 57 16.49 4.02 -15.91
CA GLY A 57 15.44 3.19 -16.50
C GLY A 57 14.37 2.78 -15.47
N VAL A 58 13.52 1.82 -15.85
CA VAL A 58 12.45 1.30 -14.99
C VAL A 58 13.05 0.25 -14.06
N THR A 59 12.78 0.35 -12.75
CA THR A 59 13.08 -0.77 -11.83
C THR A 59 12.09 -1.89 -12.11
N VAL A 60 12.59 -3.09 -12.43
CA VAL A 60 11.78 -4.27 -12.77
C VAL A 60 11.73 -5.29 -11.64
N ALA A 61 12.77 -5.32 -10.80
CA ALA A 61 12.82 -6.12 -9.58
C ALA A 61 13.81 -5.56 -8.56
N THR A 62 13.69 -5.99 -7.31
CA THR A 62 14.79 -5.95 -6.32
C THR A 62 14.88 -7.31 -5.64
N PHE A 63 16.07 -7.89 -5.67
CA PHE A 63 16.43 -9.15 -5.03
C PHE A 63 17.15 -8.87 -3.70
N TYR A 64 16.99 -9.73 -2.71
CA TYR A 64 17.51 -9.56 -1.35
C TYR A 64 18.22 -10.80 -0.83
N GLU A 65 19.31 -10.60 -0.08
CA GLU A 65 20.17 -11.69 0.44
C GLU A 65 19.49 -12.50 1.55
N HIS A 66 18.51 -11.94 2.25
CA HIS A 66 17.79 -12.60 3.34
C HIS A 66 16.29 -12.59 3.11
N GLY A 67 15.57 -13.48 3.80
CA GLY A 67 14.12 -13.47 3.87
C GLY A 67 13.56 -12.15 4.42
N ASN A 68 12.29 -11.87 4.13
CA ASN A 68 11.56 -10.65 4.49
C ASN A 68 12.18 -9.35 3.94
N PHE A 69 12.81 -9.42 2.76
CA PHE A 69 13.39 -8.26 2.05
C PHE A 69 14.56 -7.61 2.82
N GLY A 70 15.38 -8.44 3.48
CA GLY A 70 16.50 -8.00 4.32
C GLY A 70 17.88 -8.37 3.77
N GLY A 71 18.92 -7.93 4.47
CA GLY A 71 20.32 -8.16 4.08
C GLY A 71 20.79 -7.22 2.96
N ALA A 72 21.78 -7.67 2.18
CA ALA A 72 22.18 -6.99 0.97
C ALA A 72 21.09 -7.02 -0.12
N SER A 73 21.18 -6.16 -1.14
CA SER A 73 20.21 -6.15 -2.25
C SER A 73 20.80 -5.88 -3.64
N LEU A 74 20.17 -6.48 -4.65
CA LEU A 74 20.39 -6.21 -6.07
C LEU A 74 19.08 -5.71 -6.71
N THR A 75 19.01 -4.42 -6.96
CA THR A 75 17.97 -3.81 -7.80
C THR A 75 18.27 -4.12 -9.27
N VAL A 76 17.24 -4.43 -10.06
CA VAL A 76 17.37 -4.69 -11.50
C VAL A 76 16.59 -3.62 -12.28
N THR A 77 17.25 -2.97 -13.25
CA THR A 77 16.67 -1.98 -14.15
C THR A 77 16.55 -2.48 -15.58
N GLY A 78 15.60 -1.91 -16.31
CA GLY A 78 15.40 -2.14 -17.74
C GLY A 78 14.16 -1.42 -18.26
N ASP A 79 13.43 -2.07 -19.16
CA ASP A 79 12.15 -1.61 -19.69
C ASP A 79 10.94 -2.10 -18.87
N THR A 80 9.79 -1.44 -18.96
CA THR A 80 8.51 -2.00 -18.51
C THR A 80 8.19 -3.28 -19.28
N CYS A 81 7.84 -4.37 -18.60
CA CYS A 81 7.50 -5.63 -19.27
C CYS A 81 6.20 -5.51 -20.07
N ARG A 82 6.17 -6.12 -21.26
CA ARG A 82 5.02 -6.13 -22.19
C ARG A 82 4.80 -7.52 -22.76
N ASP A 83 3.58 -7.79 -23.20
CA ASP A 83 3.24 -9.09 -23.79
C ASP A 83 4.15 -9.44 -24.97
N GLY A 84 4.68 -10.66 -24.97
CA GLY A 84 5.63 -11.14 -25.99
C GLY A 84 7.03 -10.51 -25.92
N GLN A 85 7.34 -9.70 -24.90
CA GLN A 85 8.69 -9.17 -24.65
C GLN A 85 9.31 -9.81 -23.40
N THR A 86 10.60 -10.09 -23.48
CA THR A 86 11.41 -10.68 -22.41
C THR A 86 12.73 -9.94 -22.32
N GLN A 87 13.20 -9.69 -21.10
CA GLN A 87 14.51 -9.10 -20.80
C GLN A 87 15.22 -9.96 -19.75
N ASN A 88 16.55 -10.02 -19.79
CA ASN A 88 17.30 -10.99 -19.00
C ASN A 88 18.42 -10.33 -18.18
N LEU A 89 18.77 -10.94 -17.07
CA LEU A 89 20.04 -10.76 -16.38
C LEU A 89 20.78 -12.10 -16.47
N ASN A 90 21.60 -12.26 -17.52
CA ASN A 90 22.16 -13.54 -17.97
C ASN A 90 23.16 -14.14 -16.99
N PHE A 91 23.82 -13.31 -16.19
CA PHE A 91 24.77 -13.73 -15.17
C PHE A 91 24.65 -12.85 -13.94
N TRP A 92 24.71 -13.46 -12.77
CA TRP A 92 24.96 -12.75 -11.53
C TRP A 92 26.47 -12.68 -11.30
N GLN A 93 26.96 -11.56 -10.77
CA GLN A 93 28.38 -11.46 -10.44
C GLN A 93 28.68 -12.37 -9.23
N GLY A 94 29.88 -12.95 -9.16
CA GLY A 94 30.23 -13.99 -8.17
C GLY A 94 30.18 -13.60 -6.69
N TRP A 95 29.83 -12.36 -6.34
CA TRP A 95 29.50 -11.93 -4.97
C TRP A 95 27.98 -12.00 -4.66
N TRP A 96 27.14 -12.08 -5.69
CA TRP A 96 25.68 -12.19 -5.64
C TRP A 96 25.14 -13.54 -6.16
N ASN A 97 25.96 -14.31 -6.87
CA ASN A 97 25.61 -15.67 -7.24
C ASN A 97 25.23 -16.48 -5.99
N ASP A 98 24.15 -17.25 -6.05
CA ASP A 98 23.69 -18.10 -4.94
C ASP A 98 23.38 -17.32 -3.65
N LYS A 99 22.76 -16.13 -3.78
CA LYS A 99 22.41 -15.26 -2.63
C LYS A 99 20.94 -14.96 -2.38
N VAL A 100 20.06 -15.18 -3.36
CA VAL A 100 18.71 -14.59 -3.26
C VAL A 100 17.79 -15.46 -2.40
N SER A 101 17.33 -14.85 -1.30
CA SER A 101 16.43 -15.45 -0.31
C SER A 101 15.05 -14.78 -0.25
N SER A 102 14.89 -13.58 -0.83
CA SER A 102 13.58 -12.96 -1.10
C SER A 102 13.65 -11.93 -2.24
N PHE A 103 12.51 -11.56 -2.83
CA PHE A 103 12.47 -10.60 -3.94
C PHE A 103 11.13 -9.86 -4.07
N ARG A 104 11.19 -8.73 -4.77
CA ARG A 104 10.04 -7.95 -5.22
C ARG A 104 10.13 -7.70 -6.72
N THR A 105 9.02 -7.69 -7.44
CA THR A 105 8.96 -7.28 -8.84
C THR A 105 8.01 -6.11 -9.06
N TYR A 106 8.23 -5.38 -10.14
CA TYR A 106 7.62 -4.09 -10.41
C TYR A 106 7.35 -3.93 -11.91
N ALA A 107 6.55 -2.92 -12.29
CA ALA A 107 6.24 -2.59 -13.68
C ALA A 107 5.75 -3.79 -14.52
N ASP A 108 4.87 -4.59 -13.89
CA ASP A 108 4.32 -5.87 -14.37
C ASP A 108 5.35 -6.91 -14.85
N CYS A 109 6.62 -6.75 -14.48
CA CYS A 109 7.64 -7.75 -14.72
C CYS A 109 7.49 -8.92 -13.75
N TYR A 110 7.54 -10.12 -14.30
CA TYR A 110 7.42 -11.39 -13.60
C TYR A 110 8.66 -12.21 -13.85
N VAL A 111 9.22 -12.79 -12.79
CA VAL A 111 10.58 -13.33 -12.77
C VAL A 111 10.59 -14.87 -12.80
N THR A 112 11.40 -15.41 -13.69
CA THR A 112 11.86 -16.80 -13.66
C THR A 112 13.34 -16.80 -13.31
N PHE A 113 13.70 -17.53 -12.25
CA PHE A 113 15.10 -17.71 -11.85
C PHE A 113 15.66 -19.03 -12.39
N TYR A 114 16.97 -19.05 -12.57
CA TYR A 114 17.73 -20.14 -13.17
C TYR A 114 18.94 -20.47 -12.29
N GLU A 115 19.19 -21.75 -12.08
CA GLU A 115 20.24 -22.27 -11.20
C GLU A 115 21.65 -21.96 -11.73
N HIS A 116 21.81 -21.73 -13.03
CA HIS A 116 23.08 -21.42 -13.68
C HIS A 116 23.00 -20.13 -14.51
N GLY A 117 24.16 -19.65 -14.99
CA GLY A 117 24.23 -18.55 -15.96
C GLY A 117 23.59 -18.90 -17.30
N ASP A 118 23.43 -17.90 -18.17
CA ASP A 118 22.80 -18.01 -19.51
C ASP A 118 21.41 -18.66 -19.51
N LEU A 119 20.64 -18.51 -18.42
CA LEU A 119 19.31 -19.08 -18.23
C LEU A 119 19.29 -20.63 -18.30
N GLN A 120 20.25 -21.28 -17.64
CA GLN A 120 20.43 -22.75 -17.63
C GLN A 120 20.24 -23.36 -16.23
N GLY A 121 20.28 -24.69 -16.14
CA GLY A 121 20.10 -25.45 -14.90
C GLY A 121 18.63 -25.69 -14.55
N ALA A 122 18.33 -25.98 -13.28
CA ALA A 122 16.95 -25.97 -12.79
C ALA A 122 16.33 -24.57 -12.86
N THR A 123 14.99 -24.50 -12.95
CA THR A 123 14.26 -23.23 -13.03
C THR A 123 13.23 -23.10 -11.90
N GLN A 124 13.02 -21.87 -11.43
CA GLN A 124 11.95 -21.52 -10.51
C GLN A 124 11.14 -20.35 -11.06
N GLU A 125 9.93 -20.66 -11.51
CA GLU A 125 8.88 -19.69 -11.85
C GLU A 125 8.13 -19.31 -10.56
N TRP A 126 7.86 -18.03 -10.34
CA TRP A 126 7.28 -17.53 -9.08
C TRP A 126 5.92 -16.88 -9.25
N TYR A 127 4.86 -17.62 -8.92
CA TYR A 127 3.44 -17.28 -9.10
C TYR A 127 2.90 -16.06 -8.31
N ALA A 128 3.76 -15.16 -7.83
CA ALA A 128 3.43 -13.92 -7.12
C ALA A 128 4.43 -12.80 -7.44
N ASN A 129 3.97 -11.54 -7.42
CA ASN A 129 4.82 -10.37 -7.71
C ASN A 129 5.82 -10.01 -6.58
N ASP A 130 5.61 -10.49 -5.36
CA ASP A 130 6.58 -10.35 -4.25
C ASP A 130 6.62 -11.63 -3.43
N GLU A 131 7.83 -12.12 -3.13
CA GLU A 131 8.04 -13.26 -2.23
C GLU A 131 9.00 -12.88 -1.10
N ALA A 132 8.56 -13.14 0.13
CA ALA A 132 9.32 -12.86 1.35
C ALA A 132 10.22 -14.05 1.77
N ASN A 133 10.00 -15.25 1.24
CA ASN A 133 10.82 -16.42 1.51
C ASN A 133 10.90 -17.34 0.28
N PHE A 134 12.10 -17.47 -0.29
CA PHE A 134 12.36 -18.31 -1.47
C PHE A 134 12.10 -19.82 -1.25
N GLY A 135 12.07 -20.28 0.01
CA GLY A 135 11.88 -21.69 0.34
C GLY A 135 13.12 -22.55 0.07
N SER A 136 13.25 -23.67 0.78
CA SER A 136 14.46 -24.51 0.85
C SER A 136 15.04 -24.96 -0.50
N ASP A 137 14.21 -25.02 -1.53
CA ASP A 137 14.51 -25.79 -2.73
C ASP A 137 15.22 -24.93 -3.79
N PHE A 138 15.11 -23.59 -3.72
CA PHE A 138 15.79 -22.66 -4.63
C PHE A 138 16.42 -21.42 -3.95
N ASN A 139 16.24 -21.26 -2.63
CA ASN A 139 17.01 -20.28 -1.83
C ASN A 139 18.51 -20.50 -2.03
N ASP A 140 19.26 -19.42 -2.26
CA ASP A 140 20.72 -19.46 -2.43
C ASP A 140 21.20 -20.44 -3.54
N LYS A 141 20.50 -20.46 -4.68
CA LYS A 141 20.90 -21.22 -5.90
C LYS A 141 20.79 -20.46 -7.22
N ALA A 142 20.15 -19.30 -7.22
CA ALA A 142 19.93 -18.57 -8.45
C ALA A 142 21.24 -17.91 -8.94
N SER A 143 21.49 -18.03 -10.24
CA SER A 143 22.68 -17.52 -10.93
C SER A 143 22.35 -16.67 -12.16
N SER A 144 21.11 -16.74 -12.67
CA SER A 144 20.57 -15.83 -13.68
C SER A 144 19.05 -15.70 -13.58
N ALA A 145 18.48 -14.68 -14.25
CA ALA A 145 17.05 -14.40 -14.20
C ALA A 145 16.51 -13.89 -15.54
N SER A 146 15.27 -14.25 -15.86
CA SER A 146 14.49 -13.75 -16.99
C SER A 146 13.23 -13.02 -16.49
N PHE A 147 12.88 -11.91 -17.12
CA PHE A 147 11.71 -11.09 -16.79
C PHE A 147 10.79 -10.96 -18.00
N SER A 148 9.51 -11.27 -17.82
CA SER A 148 8.47 -11.19 -18.85
C SER A 148 7.19 -10.54 -18.29
N ARG A 149 6.17 -10.27 -19.11
CA ARG A 149 4.88 -9.74 -18.63
C ARG A 149 4.04 -10.84 -17.97
N GLY A 150 4.08 -10.88 -16.64
CA GLY A 150 3.06 -11.57 -15.84
C GLY A 150 1.85 -10.67 -15.57
N PRO A 151 0.81 -11.16 -14.89
CA PRO A 151 -0.32 -10.34 -14.48
C PRO A 151 -0.01 -9.49 -13.25
N SER A 152 -0.43 -8.23 -13.32
CA SER A 152 -0.48 -7.33 -12.17
C SER A 152 -1.40 -7.89 -11.07
N ARG A 153 -1.16 -7.44 -9.82
CA ARG A 153 -2.05 -7.73 -8.68
C ARG A 153 -3.49 -7.29 -9.00
N ALA A 154 -3.64 -6.15 -9.69
CA ALA A 154 -4.90 -5.65 -10.24
C ALA A 154 -5.63 -6.61 -11.19
N GLU A 155 -4.93 -7.20 -12.17
CA GLU A 155 -5.54 -8.08 -13.18
C GLU A 155 -6.02 -9.39 -12.55
N LEU A 156 -5.22 -10.01 -11.69
CA LEU A 156 -5.61 -11.23 -10.96
C LEU A 156 -6.87 -11.00 -10.11
N LEU A 157 -6.86 -9.97 -9.26
CA LEU A 157 -7.99 -9.69 -8.37
C LEU A 157 -9.25 -9.17 -9.10
N LYS A 158 -9.11 -8.75 -10.38
CA LYS A 158 -10.23 -8.39 -11.26
C LYS A 158 -10.85 -9.62 -11.96
N ASP A 159 -10.04 -10.64 -12.27
CA ASP A 159 -10.48 -11.92 -12.83
C ASP A 159 -11.09 -12.86 -11.76
N CYS A 160 -10.75 -12.65 -10.48
CA CYS A 160 -11.31 -13.32 -9.29
C CYS A 160 -12.84 -13.51 -9.34
N ASP A 161 -13.27 -14.77 -9.36
CA ASP A 161 -14.66 -15.28 -9.47
C ASP A 161 -15.47 -14.78 -10.67
N ARG A 162 -14.77 -14.29 -11.71
CA ARG A 162 -15.34 -13.80 -12.98
C ARG A 162 -14.78 -14.50 -14.20
N ALA A 163 -13.48 -14.81 -14.16
CA ALA A 163 -12.76 -15.58 -15.18
C ALA A 163 -12.02 -16.79 -14.59
N THR A 164 -12.00 -16.94 -13.27
CA THR A 164 -11.43 -18.09 -12.56
C THR A 164 -12.49 -19.20 -12.32
N LYS A 165 -12.01 -20.42 -12.06
CA LYS A 165 -12.76 -21.55 -11.49
C LYS A 165 -12.89 -21.45 -9.97
N SER A 166 -11.89 -20.88 -9.29
CA SER A 166 -11.95 -20.47 -7.88
C SER A 166 -11.04 -19.26 -7.62
N CYS A 167 -11.35 -18.49 -6.58
CA CYS A 167 -10.50 -17.43 -6.04
C CYS A 167 -10.45 -17.56 -4.51
N ASP A 168 -9.53 -18.38 -4.00
CA ASP A 168 -9.52 -18.82 -2.61
C ASP A 168 -8.79 -17.82 -1.69
N ALA A 169 -9.44 -17.53 -0.55
CA ALA A 169 -9.23 -16.33 0.26
C ALA A 169 -8.54 -16.64 1.61
N LYS A 170 -7.19 -16.63 1.65
CA LYS A 170 -6.44 -17.13 2.82
C LYS A 170 -5.96 -16.01 3.75
N VAL A 171 -6.41 -16.01 5.00
CA VAL A 171 -5.87 -15.11 6.05
C VAL A 171 -4.56 -15.66 6.60
N GLY A 172 -3.48 -14.89 6.47
CA GLY A 172 -2.20 -15.18 7.13
C GLY A 172 -2.12 -14.60 8.53
N TRP A 173 -2.61 -13.37 8.74
CA TRP A 173 -2.50 -12.66 10.02
C TRP A 173 -3.62 -11.65 10.27
N LYS A 174 -3.77 -11.25 11.54
CA LYS A 174 -4.75 -10.27 12.02
C LYS A 174 -4.03 -9.29 12.93
N GLY A 175 -4.14 -8.00 12.65
CA GLY A 175 -3.66 -6.93 13.51
C GLY A 175 -4.58 -6.68 14.69
N ASN A 176 -4.11 -5.87 15.64
CA ASN A 176 -4.91 -5.39 16.76
C ASN A 176 -5.94 -4.34 16.30
N ASP A 177 -6.95 -4.10 17.13
CA ASP A 177 -7.87 -2.98 16.97
C ASP A 177 -7.19 -1.65 17.31
N PHE A 178 -7.53 -0.61 16.55
CA PHE A 178 -7.07 0.75 16.77
C PHE A 178 -8.18 1.78 16.50
N TRP A 179 -8.01 3.00 17.00
CA TRP A 179 -8.93 4.10 16.75
C TRP A 179 -8.59 4.78 15.43
N GLY A 180 -9.55 4.79 14.49
CA GLY A 180 -9.42 5.52 13.23
C GLY A 180 -9.66 7.02 13.38
N ASP A 181 -9.45 7.78 12.31
CA ASP A 181 -9.55 9.24 12.35
C ASP A 181 -10.92 9.77 12.85
N TRP A 182 -10.85 10.78 13.71
CA TRP A 182 -12.01 11.58 14.12
C TRP A 182 -12.55 12.39 12.94
N ARG A 183 -13.77 12.10 12.49
CA ARG A 183 -14.51 12.95 11.53
C ARG A 183 -15.82 13.46 12.11
N ARG A 184 -16.26 14.63 11.64
CA ARG A 184 -17.62 15.14 11.85
C ARG A 184 -18.63 14.22 11.15
N VAL A 185 -19.75 13.94 11.80
CA VAL A 185 -20.85 13.08 11.31
C VAL A 185 -22.09 13.93 11.00
N ASP A 186 -22.45 14.85 11.90
CA ASP A 186 -23.54 15.83 11.75
C ASP A 186 -23.25 17.11 12.55
N THR A 187 -23.77 18.26 12.10
CA THR A 187 -23.67 19.56 12.79
C THR A 187 -25.01 20.28 12.79
N ALA A 188 -25.49 20.66 13.98
CA ALA A 188 -26.67 21.51 14.17
C ALA A 188 -26.28 22.91 14.66
N TYR A 189 -26.97 23.93 14.15
CA TYR A 189 -26.72 25.35 14.37
C TYR A 189 -27.99 25.99 14.94
N ASN A 190 -27.91 26.55 16.15
CA ASN A 190 -29.05 27.22 16.77
C ASN A 190 -29.13 28.68 16.31
N CYS A 191 -30.08 28.95 15.43
CA CYS A 191 -30.37 30.26 14.85
C CYS A 191 -31.50 31.01 15.58
N SER A 192 -32.01 30.47 16.69
CA SER A 192 -33.03 31.10 17.53
C SER A 192 -32.46 31.97 18.66
N SER A 193 -33.39 32.59 19.40
CA SER A 193 -33.16 33.36 20.62
C SER A 193 -33.19 32.53 21.91
N SER A 194 -33.58 31.26 21.84
CA SER A 194 -33.73 30.33 22.98
C SER A 194 -32.71 29.18 22.94
N GLU A 195 -32.45 28.51 24.06
CA GLU A 195 -31.69 27.24 24.04
C GLU A 195 -32.53 26.15 23.34
N SER A 196 -31.88 25.28 22.57
CA SER A 196 -32.55 24.20 21.83
C SER A 196 -31.85 22.85 22.05
N THR A 197 -32.61 21.88 22.52
CA THR A 197 -32.13 20.49 22.68
C THR A 197 -32.31 19.74 21.36
N GLN A 198 -31.20 19.23 20.82
CA GLN A 198 -31.13 18.59 19.51
C GLN A 198 -30.52 17.20 19.61
N VAL A 199 -31.01 16.27 18.79
CA VAL A 199 -30.32 15.00 18.51
C VAL A 199 -29.40 15.24 17.32
N VAL A 200 -28.09 15.34 17.54
CA VAL A 200 -27.10 15.46 16.45
C VAL A 200 -26.60 14.07 16.08
N GLY A 201 -26.53 13.78 14.79
CA GLY A 201 -26.13 12.48 14.28
C GLY A 201 -26.65 12.18 12.89
N SER A 202 -26.13 11.10 12.29
CA SER A 202 -26.53 10.61 10.98
C SER A 202 -26.07 9.16 10.76
N ARG A 203 -26.32 8.63 9.56
CA ARG A 203 -25.81 7.33 9.11
C ARG A 203 -24.34 7.47 8.69
N ASP A 204 -23.44 6.84 9.43
CA ASP A 204 -21.99 6.99 9.29
C ASP A 204 -21.38 5.83 8.48
N THR A 205 -21.52 5.88 7.16
CA THR A 205 -20.95 4.92 6.20
C THR A 205 -19.40 4.95 6.19
N ARG A 206 -18.76 3.79 6.36
CA ARG A 206 -17.29 3.62 6.45
C ARG A 206 -16.80 2.52 5.52
N THR A 207 -16.08 2.90 4.46
CA THR A 207 -15.34 1.98 3.59
C THR A 207 -13.92 1.70 4.10
N GLY A 208 -13.40 0.52 3.78
CA GLY A 208 -12.00 0.15 4.03
C GLY A 208 -11.00 0.72 3.01
N LYS A 209 -9.74 0.30 3.16
CA LYS A 209 -8.61 0.51 2.21
C LYS A 209 -7.76 -0.76 2.12
N ASN A 210 -6.97 -0.93 1.06
CA ASN A 210 -6.12 -2.10 0.90
C ASN A 210 -4.82 -1.83 0.12
N SER A 211 -3.90 -2.79 0.17
CA SER A 211 -2.56 -2.72 -0.44
C SER A 211 -2.52 -2.56 -1.96
N VAL A 212 -3.65 -2.70 -2.67
CA VAL A 212 -3.75 -2.50 -4.14
C VAL A 212 -4.64 -1.31 -4.52
N SER A 213 -5.16 -0.54 -3.56
CA SER A 213 -6.17 0.52 -3.81
C SER A 213 -5.70 1.65 -4.73
N HIS A 214 -4.40 1.76 -5.00
CA HIS A 214 -3.82 2.70 -5.95
C HIS A 214 -3.87 2.22 -7.41
N GLU A 215 -3.87 0.90 -7.66
CA GLU A 215 -3.84 0.31 -9.00
C GLU A 215 -5.25 0.19 -9.62
N ILE A 216 -6.26 -0.11 -8.80
CA ILE A 216 -7.65 -0.35 -9.24
C ILE A 216 -8.59 0.81 -8.86
N GLY A 217 -8.07 1.79 -8.11
CA GLY A 217 -8.82 2.91 -7.57
C GLY A 217 -9.70 2.51 -6.38
N VAL A 218 -10.20 3.51 -5.65
CA VAL A 218 -11.00 3.33 -4.42
C VAL A 218 -12.48 2.97 -4.72
N THR A 219 -12.79 2.64 -5.99
CA THR A 219 -14.17 2.58 -6.52
C THR A 219 -14.39 1.41 -7.49
N ALA A 220 -13.91 0.22 -7.13
CA ALA A 220 -14.45 -1.04 -7.64
C ALA A 220 -14.49 -2.05 -6.49
N GLY A 221 -15.61 -2.76 -6.33
CA GLY A 221 -15.74 -3.78 -5.30
C GLY A 221 -14.86 -4.99 -5.65
N PHE A 222 -13.85 -5.26 -4.82
CA PHE A 222 -13.16 -6.53 -4.86
C PHE A 222 -14.08 -7.63 -4.36
N GLN A 223 -14.50 -8.48 -5.30
CA GLN A 223 -15.29 -9.68 -5.11
C GLN A 223 -14.83 -10.47 -3.87
N PHE A 224 -13.56 -10.81 -3.88
CA PHE A 224 -12.77 -11.28 -2.75
C PHE A 224 -13.09 -10.65 -1.38
N LEU A 225 -13.16 -9.32 -1.19
CA LEU A 225 -13.41 -8.76 0.16
C LEU A 225 -14.85 -8.99 0.64
N VAL A 226 -15.78 -9.26 -0.29
CA VAL A 226 -17.12 -9.77 0.00
C VAL A 226 -17.07 -11.29 0.24
N ASP A 227 -16.41 -12.06 -0.61
CA ASP A 227 -16.37 -13.53 -0.50
C ASP A 227 -15.42 -14.06 0.59
N TRP A 228 -14.51 -13.21 1.08
CA TRP A 228 -13.81 -13.36 2.34
C TRP A 228 -14.80 -13.31 3.51
N SER A 229 -15.77 -12.37 3.48
CA SER A 229 -16.83 -12.35 4.49
C SER A 229 -17.77 -13.57 4.38
N VAL A 230 -17.97 -14.11 3.18
CA VAL A 230 -18.80 -15.31 2.92
C VAL A 230 -18.10 -16.58 3.39
N SER A 231 -16.83 -16.79 3.04
CA SER A 231 -16.03 -17.93 3.53
C SER A 231 -15.84 -17.90 5.05
N TYR A 232 -15.75 -16.71 5.65
CA TYR A 232 -15.67 -16.54 7.11
C TYR A 232 -17.02 -16.78 7.85
N LYS A 233 -18.15 -16.93 7.14
CA LYS A 233 -19.44 -17.36 7.74
C LYS A 233 -19.34 -18.70 8.46
N ALA A 234 -18.43 -19.56 8.03
CA ALA A 234 -18.23 -20.90 8.58
C ALA A 234 -17.63 -20.93 10.00
N THR A 235 -17.10 -19.82 10.54
CA THR A 235 -16.28 -19.89 11.77
C THR A 235 -16.62 -18.85 12.86
N PHE A 236 -17.12 -17.65 12.54
CA PHE A 236 -17.32 -16.59 13.54
C PHE A 236 -18.67 -15.84 13.50
N GLY A 237 -19.63 -16.25 12.66
CA GLY A 237 -21.05 -15.93 12.85
C GLY A 237 -21.45 -14.45 12.78
N SER A 238 -20.72 -13.59 12.07
CA SER A 238 -21.11 -12.19 11.80
C SER A 238 -20.54 -11.72 10.46
N GLU A 239 -21.35 -11.04 9.67
CA GLU A 239 -20.98 -10.58 8.33
C GLU A 239 -20.10 -9.32 8.42
N TRP A 240 -18.89 -9.36 7.84
CA TRP A 240 -18.03 -8.19 7.73
C TRP A 240 -18.28 -7.47 6.42
N GLY A 241 -19.04 -6.37 6.49
CA GLY A 241 -19.16 -5.44 5.37
C GLY A 241 -17.90 -4.59 5.22
N TRP A 242 -17.32 -4.58 4.01
CA TRP A 242 -16.33 -3.57 3.62
C TRP A 242 -16.86 -2.14 3.79
N GLU A 243 -18.17 -1.97 3.67
CA GLU A 243 -18.89 -0.83 4.22
C GLU A 243 -19.63 -1.23 5.51
N THR A 244 -19.32 -0.59 6.64
CA THR A 244 -20.23 -0.54 7.80
C THR A 244 -21.00 0.78 7.80
N SER A 245 -22.28 0.73 8.15
CA SER A 245 -23.23 1.85 8.04
C SER A 245 -24.07 1.97 9.31
N ASP A 246 -23.43 2.46 10.37
CA ASP A 246 -24.08 2.61 11.68
C ASP A 246 -24.94 3.87 11.72
N MET A 247 -26.07 3.82 12.43
CA MET A 247 -26.78 5.04 12.84
C MET A 247 -26.14 5.55 14.13
N VAL A 248 -25.57 6.75 14.12
CA VAL A 248 -24.81 7.29 15.27
C VAL A 248 -25.37 8.66 15.64
N GLU A 249 -26.06 8.71 16.77
CA GLU A 249 -26.77 9.89 17.26
C GLU A 249 -26.55 10.13 18.76
N THR A 250 -26.58 11.39 19.18
CA THR A 250 -26.65 11.74 20.61
C THR A 250 -27.37 13.07 20.84
N ARG A 251 -27.89 13.28 22.04
CA ARG A 251 -28.67 14.47 22.42
C ARG A 251 -27.80 15.52 23.09
N THR A 252 -27.87 16.77 22.64
CA THR A 252 -27.11 17.90 23.16
C THR A 252 -27.95 19.18 23.18
N THR A 253 -27.64 20.12 24.08
CA THR A 253 -28.35 21.40 24.20
C THR A 253 -27.49 22.53 23.64
N ILE A 254 -28.00 23.21 22.62
CA ILE A 254 -27.28 24.23 21.85
C ILE A 254 -27.80 25.61 22.24
N LYS A 255 -26.89 26.49 22.68
CA LYS A 255 -27.23 27.87 23.10
C LYS A 255 -27.56 28.77 21.91
N PRO A 256 -28.33 29.86 22.10
CA PRO A 256 -28.59 30.86 21.06
C PRO A 256 -27.31 31.29 20.34
N GLY A 257 -27.30 31.22 19.01
CA GLY A 257 -26.14 31.62 18.21
C GLY A 257 -24.90 30.72 18.35
N HIS A 258 -25.05 29.48 18.85
CA HIS A 258 -23.99 28.47 18.90
C HIS A 258 -24.29 27.31 17.94
N TRP A 259 -23.28 26.50 17.66
CA TRP A 259 -23.43 25.22 16.98
C TRP A 259 -22.88 24.08 17.83
N ALA A 260 -23.40 22.88 17.62
CA ALA A 260 -22.86 21.63 18.14
C ALA A 260 -22.82 20.58 17.04
N GLY A 261 -21.78 19.75 17.04
CA GLY A 261 -21.60 18.66 16.09
C GLY A 261 -21.11 17.40 16.78
N LEU A 262 -21.41 16.27 16.16
CA LEU A 262 -20.99 14.96 16.60
C LEU A 262 -19.75 14.54 15.80
N ASP A 263 -18.61 14.41 16.46
CA ASP A 263 -17.44 13.75 15.86
C ASP A 263 -17.43 12.26 16.26
N ARG A 264 -17.00 11.38 15.35
CA ARG A 264 -16.83 9.93 15.60
C ARG A 264 -15.47 9.42 15.12
N SER A 265 -14.80 8.66 15.98
CA SER A 265 -13.62 7.84 15.71
C SER A 265 -14.06 6.36 15.69
N PRO A 266 -14.06 5.67 14.53
CA PRO A 266 -14.40 4.25 14.47
C PRO A 266 -13.31 3.39 15.13
N VAL A 267 -13.63 2.13 15.43
CA VAL A 267 -12.61 1.10 15.65
C VAL A 267 -12.28 0.49 14.29
N MET A 268 -11.00 0.44 13.96
CA MET A 268 -10.47 -0.10 12.71
C MET A 268 -9.56 -1.30 13.03
N ARG A 269 -9.43 -2.22 12.07
CA ARG A 269 -8.52 -3.36 12.15
C ARG A 269 -7.85 -3.58 10.79
N VAL A 270 -6.57 -3.94 10.81
CA VAL A 270 -5.85 -4.43 9.62
C VAL A 270 -5.79 -5.97 9.67
N SER A 271 -5.95 -6.63 8.54
CA SER A 271 -5.64 -8.04 8.32
C SER A 271 -4.74 -8.21 7.09
N GLY A 272 -4.12 -9.37 6.94
CA GLY A 272 -3.35 -9.69 5.73
C GLY A 272 -3.25 -11.18 5.46
N GLY A 273 -2.81 -11.52 4.25
CA GLY A 273 -2.82 -12.88 3.74
C GLY A 273 -2.46 -13.02 2.27
N GLU A 274 -2.95 -14.09 1.65
CA GLU A 274 -2.74 -14.39 0.24
C GLU A 274 -4.04 -14.81 -0.47
N TYR A 275 -3.97 -14.84 -1.79
CA TYR A 275 -4.98 -15.40 -2.67
C TYR A 275 -4.42 -16.58 -3.44
N GLU A 276 -5.28 -17.51 -3.80
CA GLU A 276 -4.99 -18.57 -4.75
C GLU A 276 -6.09 -18.58 -5.82
N LEU A 277 -5.73 -18.25 -7.06
CA LEU A 277 -6.64 -18.11 -8.19
C LEU A 277 -6.40 -19.24 -9.19
N TRP A 278 -7.42 -20.08 -9.44
CA TRP A 278 -7.34 -21.17 -10.42
C TRP A 278 -8.18 -20.85 -11.66
N TYR A 279 -7.58 -20.88 -12.85
CA TYR A 279 -8.25 -20.59 -14.11
C TYR A 279 -8.77 -21.83 -14.84
N GLY A 280 -9.77 -21.63 -15.72
CA GLY A 280 -10.30 -22.69 -16.59
C GLY A 280 -9.31 -23.17 -17.66
N SER A 281 -8.47 -22.26 -18.15
CA SER A 281 -7.41 -22.44 -19.15
C SER A 281 -6.16 -21.66 -18.72
N ARG A 282 -5.00 -21.90 -19.36
CA ARG A 282 -3.77 -21.17 -19.02
C ARG A 282 -3.93 -19.66 -19.30
N LYS A 283 -3.53 -18.84 -18.33
CA LYS A 283 -3.47 -17.37 -18.37
C LYS A 283 -2.05 -16.95 -17.98
N TRP A 284 -1.42 -16.09 -18.80
CA TRP A 284 0.01 -15.75 -18.69
C TRP A 284 0.91 -16.99 -18.49
N GLY A 285 0.64 -18.06 -19.25
CA GLY A 285 1.37 -19.33 -19.17
C GLY A 285 0.84 -20.36 -18.16
N HIS A 286 0.17 -19.94 -17.08
CA HIS A 286 -0.12 -20.81 -15.92
C HIS A 286 -1.61 -21.01 -15.65
N TYR A 287 -1.97 -22.09 -14.92
CA TYR A 287 -3.36 -22.35 -14.50
C TYR A 287 -3.69 -21.71 -13.15
N ASN A 288 -2.71 -21.63 -12.25
CA ASN A 288 -2.83 -21.13 -10.88
C ASN A 288 -1.95 -19.89 -10.68
N TRP A 289 -2.43 -18.97 -9.84
CA TRP A 289 -1.81 -17.67 -9.57
C TRP A 289 -2.01 -17.27 -8.11
N PHE A 290 -1.08 -16.53 -7.52
CA PHE A 290 -1.19 -16.07 -6.14
C PHE A 290 -0.99 -14.56 -6.00
N VAL A 291 -1.78 -13.93 -5.13
CA VAL A 291 -1.57 -12.53 -4.72
C VAL A 291 -1.12 -12.52 -3.28
N ARG A 292 0.20 -12.66 -3.08
CA ARG A 292 0.85 -12.71 -1.76
C ARG A 292 0.99 -11.34 -1.12
N ASN A 293 1.13 -11.33 0.20
CA ASN A 293 1.35 -10.12 1.00
C ASN A 293 0.25 -9.05 0.78
N PHE A 294 -1.00 -9.47 0.58
CA PHE A 294 -2.13 -8.54 0.59
C PHE A 294 -2.40 -8.07 2.03
N SER A 295 -2.70 -6.79 2.22
CA SER A 295 -3.27 -6.28 3.47
C SER A 295 -4.51 -5.40 3.24
N GLY A 296 -5.49 -5.53 4.12
CA GLY A 296 -6.74 -4.77 4.12
C GLY A 296 -6.99 -4.13 5.47
N GLU A 297 -7.39 -2.86 5.47
CA GLU A 297 -7.87 -2.11 6.62
C GLU A 297 -9.39 -1.89 6.49
N GLY A 298 -10.14 -2.11 7.56
CA GLY A 298 -11.55 -1.74 7.61
C GLY A 298 -12.11 -1.68 9.03
N PRO A 299 -13.41 -1.37 9.18
CA PRO A 299 -14.06 -1.29 10.48
C PRO A 299 -14.00 -2.62 11.23
N ALA A 300 -13.77 -2.58 12.55
CA ALA A 300 -13.75 -3.77 13.39
C ALA A 300 -15.19 -4.25 13.69
N PRO A 301 -15.52 -5.53 13.45
CA PRO A 301 -16.87 -6.05 13.64
C PRO A 301 -17.26 -6.06 15.13
N GLY A 302 -18.48 -5.60 15.44
CA GLY A 302 -19.06 -5.67 16.78
C GLY A 302 -18.55 -4.65 17.80
N VAL A 303 -17.62 -3.76 17.45
CA VAL A 303 -17.05 -2.77 18.39
C VAL A 303 -17.53 -1.35 18.06
N VAL A 304 -18.21 -0.70 19.01
CA VAL A 304 -18.77 0.64 18.82
C VAL A 304 -17.66 1.70 18.89
N GLY A 305 -17.49 2.46 17.80
CA GLY A 305 -16.56 3.59 17.74
C GLY A 305 -16.82 4.69 18.78
N GLN A 306 -15.77 5.38 19.22
CA GLN A 306 -15.87 6.53 20.11
C GLN A 306 -16.62 7.69 19.45
N THR A 307 -17.37 8.43 20.26
CA THR A 307 -18.04 9.68 19.87
C THR A 307 -17.68 10.81 20.84
N LYS A 308 -17.74 12.07 20.36
CA LYS A 308 -17.64 13.27 21.19
C LYS A 308 -18.52 14.38 20.64
N ILE A 309 -19.11 15.17 21.53
CA ILE A 309 -19.71 16.45 21.16
C ILE A 309 -18.63 17.51 21.12
N VAL A 310 -18.64 18.28 20.03
CA VAL A 310 -17.84 19.51 19.85
C VAL A 310 -18.78 20.65 19.49
N GLY A 311 -18.44 21.88 19.86
CA GLY A 311 -19.31 23.03 19.61
C GLY A 311 -18.66 24.36 19.96
N ALA A 312 -19.15 25.43 19.35
CA ALA A 312 -18.66 26.78 19.57
C ALA A 312 -19.75 27.82 19.32
N LYS A 313 -19.49 29.07 19.74
CA LYS A 313 -20.28 30.23 19.35
C LYS A 313 -20.05 30.52 17.87
N MET A 314 -21.11 30.71 17.09
CA MET A 314 -20.97 31.12 15.69
C MET A 314 -20.37 32.52 15.59
N THR A 315 -19.41 32.71 14.69
CA THR A 315 -18.98 34.05 14.25
C THR A 315 -20.14 34.77 13.54
N ALA A 316 -20.04 36.10 13.42
CA ALA A 316 -21.02 36.88 12.67
C ALA A 316 -21.13 36.45 11.18
N ALA A 317 -20.02 36.01 10.59
CA ALA A 317 -19.98 35.50 9.22
C ALA A 317 -20.68 34.14 9.07
N GLU A 318 -20.38 33.18 9.96
CA GLU A 318 -21.08 31.88 9.98
C GLU A 318 -22.57 32.06 10.27
N LYS A 319 -22.94 32.88 11.26
CA LYS A 319 -24.34 33.15 11.58
C LYS A 319 -25.07 33.76 10.37
N LYS A 320 -24.44 34.70 9.65
CA LYS A 320 -25.02 35.26 8.40
C LYS A 320 -25.15 34.19 7.29
N LYS A 321 -24.16 33.31 7.14
CA LYS A 321 -24.13 32.26 6.11
C LYS A 321 -25.16 31.15 6.37
N VAL A 322 -25.28 30.69 7.61
CA VAL A 322 -26.09 29.50 7.98
C VAL A 322 -27.51 29.91 8.40
N CYS A 323 -27.67 30.97 9.19
CA CYS A 323 -29.00 31.36 9.68
C CYS A 323 -29.81 32.21 8.69
N GLY A 324 -29.16 32.85 7.70
CA GLY A 324 -29.79 33.47 6.52
C GLY A 324 -31.19 34.07 6.74
N LYS A 325 -32.23 33.37 6.25
CA LYS A 325 -33.65 33.66 6.48
C LYS A 325 -34.30 32.82 7.60
N SER A 326 -33.64 31.73 8.01
CA SER A 326 -34.02 30.80 9.10
C SER A 326 -33.80 31.38 10.51
N ALA A 327 -34.21 32.64 10.70
CA ALA A 327 -34.24 33.25 12.02
C ALA A 327 -35.31 32.56 12.88
N ASN A 328 -34.93 32.17 14.10
CA ASN A 328 -35.76 31.37 15.04
C ASN A 328 -35.79 29.85 14.81
N GLU A 329 -35.06 29.32 13.83
CA GLU A 329 -34.99 27.87 13.57
C GLU A 329 -33.69 27.22 14.10
N VAL A 330 -33.59 25.89 13.99
CA VAL A 330 -32.32 25.16 14.06
C VAL A 330 -32.00 24.62 12.68
N VAL A 331 -30.85 25.02 12.13
CA VAL A 331 -30.36 24.58 10.83
C VAL A 331 -29.43 23.37 11.02
N ARG A 332 -29.49 22.38 10.13
CA ARG A 332 -28.57 21.24 10.11
C ARG A 332 -27.69 21.27 8.86
N SER A 333 -26.44 20.87 9.04
CA SER A 333 -25.60 20.37 7.96
C SER A 333 -25.05 19.04 8.43
N ALA A 334 -25.49 17.96 7.80
CA ALA A 334 -24.71 16.74 7.79
C ALA A 334 -23.28 17.06 7.34
N ALA A 335 -22.29 16.27 7.78
CA ALA A 335 -21.07 16.20 6.99
C ALA A 335 -21.47 15.73 5.59
N ALA A 336 -20.88 16.32 4.54
CA ALA A 336 -21.16 15.86 3.18
C ALA A 336 -20.85 14.36 3.12
N PRO A 337 -21.81 13.50 2.70
CA PRO A 337 -21.51 12.09 2.57
C PRO A 337 -20.35 11.97 1.57
N VAL A 338 -19.28 11.26 1.98
CA VAL A 338 -18.44 10.60 0.98
C VAL A 338 -19.41 9.73 0.20
N ALA A 339 -19.63 10.06 -1.07
CA ALA A 339 -20.69 9.43 -1.84
C ALA A 339 -20.49 7.92 -1.78
N PRO A 340 -21.50 7.13 -1.34
CA PRO A 340 -21.36 5.68 -1.32
C PRO A 340 -21.03 5.25 -2.75
N ALA A 341 -19.91 4.55 -2.93
CA ALA A 341 -19.60 3.91 -4.20
C ALA A 341 -20.80 3.01 -4.51
N ALA A 342 -21.48 3.27 -5.63
CA ALA A 342 -22.86 2.85 -5.83
C ALA A 342 -23.04 1.36 -5.49
N ALA A 343 -23.94 1.08 -4.52
CA ALA A 343 -24.09 -0.25 -3.96
C ALA A 343 -24.26 -1.28 -5.10
N PRO A 344 -23.47 -2.36 -5.12
CA PRO A 344 -23.57 -3.34 -6.20
C PRO A 344 -24.99 -3.88 -6.22
N ALA A 345 -25.59 -3.96 -7.41
CA ALA A 345 -26.87 -4.63 -7.58
C ALA A 345 -26.75 -6.06 -7.01
N PRO A 346 -27.77 -6.57 -6.30
CA PRO A 346 -27.70 -7.88 -5.68
C PRO A 346 -27.38 -8.92 -6.75
N VAL A 347 -26.24 -9.59 -6.61
CA VAL A 347 -25.84 -10.69 -7.50
C VAL A 347 -26.92 -11.75 -7.39
N ALA A 348 -27.64 -11.99 -8.48
CA ALA A 348 -28.66 -13.01 -8.52
C ALA A 348 -28.00 -14.36 -8.26
N THR A 349 -28.27 -14.94 -7.08
CA THR A 349 -27.82 -16.29 -6.75
C THR A 349 -28.43 -17.25 -7.75
N ALA A 350 -27.63 -17.68 -8.73
CA ALA A 350 -28.03 -18.69 -9.69
C ALA A 350 -28.33 -19.97 -8.92
N ALA A 351 -29.62 -20.31 -8.80
CA ALA A 351 -30.05 -21.53 -8.14
C ALA A 351 -29.58 -22.71 -8.98
N GLY A 352 -28.44 -23.30 -8.60
CA GLY A 352 -27.87 -24.46 -9.25
C GLY A 352 -28.86 -25.61 -9.21
N ALA A 353 -29.38 -26.00 -10.37
CA ALA A 353 -30.24 -27.17 -10.49
C ALA A 353 -29.44 -28.41 -10.14
N LEU A 354 -29.82 -29.07 -9.04
CA LEU A 354 -29.30 -30.38 -8.69
C LEU A 354 -29.72 -31.38 -9.77
N HIS A 355 -28.76 -31.88 -10.52
CA HIS A 355 -28.92 -33.08 -11.33
C HIS A 355 -28.31 -34.28 -10.59
N SER A 356 -29.07 -35.38 -10.61
CA SER A 356 -28.81 -36.63 -9.89
C SER A 356 -27.66 -37.47 -10.46
#